data_AF-A0A950D0D1-F1
#
_entry.id   AF-A0A950D0D1-F1
#
_cell.length_a   1.000
_cell.length_b   1.000
_cell.length_c   1.000
_cell.angle_alpha   90.00
_cell.angle_beta   90.00
_cell.angle_gamma   90.00
#
_symmetry.space_group_name_H-M   'P 1'
#
loop_
_entity.id
_entity.type
_entity.pdbx_description
1 polymer ?
#
loop_
_entity_poly.entity_id
_entity_poly.type
_entity_poly.pdbx_seq_one_letter_code
_entity_poly.pdbx_strand_id
1 'polypeptide(L)'
;MTYEQDPAAHLDTEFGFDVLEVAKGNFAPQGYHDFIGFYVAKDVLQRAFRDTYGLDLNDVFKNFDLAVGSYRRAVSKTIPTATRVAWAQKTDEIQHSEPGMTRERFVYVMSRSSYERNWGKQYDKPTAADHMLAFLLRLIPPIGKLKALKFKMPTPETEKLFRASFDRSVKRYEERVRDMERHDLKLENMNYDVGVVTHAGQYRLDDNVQAYWLNKLAEKNFSTSTPQIRVELLGYFHDLDAPIALKKDHKRWNELVSQLDELRAEPANVVASGQR
;
A
#
# COMPACT_ATOMS: atom_id res chain seq x y z
N MET A 1 -0.68 16.79 2.97
CA MET A 1 -1.55 16.35 4.07
C MET A 1 -1.38 14.87 4.18
N THR A 2 -0.88 14.43 5.31
CA THR A 2 -0.59 13.03 5.57
C THR A 2 -1.87 12.26 5.89
N TYR A 3 -1.92 10.98 5.58
CA TYR A 3 -2.96 10.06 6.04
C TYR A 3 -3.14 10.16 7.56
N GLU A 4 -2.06 10.33 8.32
CA GLU A 4 -2.13 10.52 9.78
C GLU A 4 -2.90 11.79 10.20
N GLN A 5 -2.83 12.87 9.41
CA GLN A 5 -3.50 14.14 9.71
C GLN A 5 -4.99 14.13 9.36
N ASP A 6 -5.33 13.64 8.16
CA ASP A 6 -6.71 13.57 7.67
C ASP A 6 -6.86 12.41 6.69
N PRO A 7 -7.21 11.21 7.18
CA PRO A 7 -7.38 10.02 6.35
C PRO A 7 -8.40 10.20 5.22
N ALA A 8 -9.49 10.93 5.48
CA ALA A 8 -10.58 11.07 4.53
C ALA A 8 -10.16 11.97 3.36
N ALA A 9 -9.60 13.13 3.68
CA ALA A 9 -9.15 14.05 2.64
C ALA A 9 -7.90 13.52 1.90
N HIS A 10 -7.06 12.71 2.57
CA HIS A 10 -5.94 12.01 1.93
C HIS A 10 -6.46 11.03 0.87
N LEU A 11 -7.39 10.16 1.23
CA LEU A 11 -7.98 9.19 0.31
C LEU A 11 -8.81 9.83 -0.81
N ASP A 12 -9.51 10.94 -0.53
CA ASP A 12 -10.19 11.72 -1.57
C ASP A 12 -9.18 12.27 -2.60
N THR A 13 -7.99 12.68 -2.13
CA THR A 13 -6.92 13.18 -3.01
C THR A 13 -6.32 12.05 -3.85
N GLU A 14 -6.02 10.90 -3.24
CA GLU A 14 -5.51 9.72 -3.96
C GLU A 14 -6.51 9.23 -5.03
N PHE A 15 -7.79 9.12 -4.68
CA PHE A 15 -8.81 8.76 -5.66
C PHE A 15 -8.93 9.80 -6.79
N GLY A 16 -8.59 11.07 -6.51
CA GLY A 16 -8.58 12.14 -7.52
C GLY A 16 -7.48 11.94 -8.53
N PHE A 17 -6.32 11.49 -8.06
CA PHE A 17 -5.21 11.09 -8.90
C PHE A 17 -5.54 9.85 -9.73
N ASP A 18 -6.18 8.83 -9.16
CA ASP A 18 -6.64 7.65 -9.92
C ASP A 18 -7.56 8.05 -11.09
N VAL A 19 -8.52 8.95 -10.83
CA VAL A 19 -9.45 9.45 -11.87
C VAL A 19 -8.69 10.19 -12.97
N LEU A 20 -7.66 10.97 -12.61
CA LEU A 20 -6.84 11.69 -13.59
C LEU A 20 -5.98 10.77 -14.45
N GLU A 21 -5.39 9.72 -13.87
CA GLU A 21 -4.63 8.72 -14.63
C GLU A 21 -5.51 8.04 -15.67
N VAL A 22 -6.72 7.65 -15.28
CA VAL A 22 -7.72 7.08 -16.20
C VAL A 22 -8.08 8.09 -17.29
N ALA A 23 -8.36 9.34 -16.92
CA ALA A 23 -8.74 10.37 -17.89
C ALA A 23 -7.63 10.66 -18.92
N LYS A 24 -6.36 10.49 -18.55
CA LYS A 24 -5.21 10.76 -19.42
C LYS A 24 -4.83 9.57 -20.32
N GLY A 25 -5.57 8.46 -20.27
CA GLY A 25 -5.25 7.26 -21.05
C GLY A 25 -3.99 6.53 -20.56
N ASN A 26 -3.43 6.93 -19.42
CA ASN A 26 -2.27 6.28 -18.79
C ASN A 26 -2.67 5.03 -17.98
N PHE A 27 -3.97 4.81 -17.81
CA PHE A 27 -4.49 3.62 -17.16
C PHE A 27 -4.44 2.45 -18.14
N ALA A 28 -4.00 1.29 -17.64
CA ALA A 28 -3.64 0.19 -18.49
C ALA A 28 -4.83 -0.31 -19.37
N PRO A 29 -4.57 -0.83 -20.58
CA PRO A 29 -5.64 -1.29 -21.47
C PRO A 29 -6.54 -2.33 -20.80
N GLN A 30 -7.78 -2.49 -21.28
CA GLN A 30 -8.72 -3.50 -20.79
C GLN A 30 -8.08 -4.91 -20.68
N GLY A 31 -7.18 -5.27 -21.59
CA GLY A 31 -6.41 -6.52 -21.55
C GLY A 31 -5.44 -6.65 -20.36
N TYR A 32 -4.87 -5.56 -19.85
CA TYR A 32 -4.04 -5.57 -18.64
C TYR A 32 -4.88 -5.82 -17.38
N HIS A 33 -6.09 -5.23 -17.31
CA HIS A 33 -7.02 -5.47 -16.20
C HIS A 33 -7.59 -6.87 -16.22
N ASP A 34 -7.93 -7.39 -17.41
CA ASP A 34 -8.49 -8.72 -17.54
C ASP A 34 -7.45 -9.84 -17.31
N PHE A 35 -6.14 -9.56 -17.49
CA PHE A 35 -5.07 -10.56 -17.41
C PHE A 35 -4.10 -10.43 -16.22
N ILE A 36 -3.68 -9.22 -15.82
CA ILE A 36 -2.57 -9.00 -14.86
C ILE A 36 -3.04 -8.32 -13.56
N GLY A 37 -3.91 -7.31 -13.66
CA GLY A 37 -4.18 -6.35 -12.58
C GLY A 37 -4.79 -6.89 -11.28
N PHE A 38 -5.10 -8.19 -11.22
CA PHE A 38 -5.80 -8.83 -10.10
C PHE A 38 -5.11 -10.09 -9.56
N TYR A 39 -4.01 -10.54 -10.18
CA TYR A 39 -3.29 -11.72 -9.73
C TYR A 39 -2.19 -11.33 -8.75
N VAL A 40 -2.07 -12.11 -7.68
CA VAL A 40 -1.00 -11.96 -6.69
C VAL A 40 -0.13 -13.21 -6.80
N ALA A 41 1.15 -13.02 -7.13
CA ALA A 41 2.13 -14.10 -7.21
C ALA A 41 2.51 -14.56 -5.79
N LYS A 42 1.63 -15.37 -5.17
CA LYS A 42 1.69 -15.75 -3.76
C LYS A 42 3.06 -16.29 -3.34
N ASP A 43 3.65 -17.19 -4.13
CA ASP A 43 4.93 -17.81 -3.75
C ASP A 43 6.09 -16.80 -3.73
N VAL A 44 6.13 -15.89 -4.71
CA VAL A 44 7.17 -14.85 -4.77
C VAL A 44 6.97 -13.86 -3.62
N LEU A 45 5.73 -13.42 -3.40
CA LEU A 45 5.39 -12.51 -2.31
C LEU A 45 5.70 -13.13 -0.95
N GLN A 46 5.38 -14.41 -0.73
CA GLN A 46 5.65 -15.08 0.53
C GLN A 46 7.15 -15.15 0.83
N ARG A 47 7.97 -15.47 -0.17
CA ARG A 47 9.44 -15.48 0.00
C ARG A 47 9.97 -14.08 0.30
N ALA A 48 9.59 -13.09 -0.51
CA ALA A 48 10.03 -11.72 -0.30
C ALA A 48 9.57 -11.15 1.06
N PHE A 49 8.34 -11.46 1.48
CA PHE A 49 7.81 -11.06 2.78
C PHE A 49 8.62 -11.65 3.93
N ARG A 50 9.00 -12.93 3.82
CA ARG A 50 9.86 -13.60 4.80
C ARG A 50 11.27 -13.05 4.81
N ASP A 51 11.85 -12.78 3.64
CA ASP A 51 13.22 -12.23 3.54
C ASP A 51 13.30 -10.81 4.11
N THR A 52 12.26 -9.99 3.90
CA THR A 52 12.20 -8.61 4.39
C THR A 52 11.84 -8.53 5.87
N TYR A 53 10.81 -9.26 6.31
CA TYR A 53 10.23 -9.09 7.64
C TYR A 53 10.58 -10.23 8.62
N GLY A 54 11.17 -11.33 8.16
CA GLY A 54 11.35 -12.52 8.99
C GLY A 54 10.01 -13.17 9.38
N LEU A 55 8.92 -12.81 8.73
CA LEU A 55 7.57 -13.30 9.03
C LEU A 55 7.02 -14.09 7.86
N ASP A 56 6.19 -15.09 8.15
CA ASP A 56 5.37 -15.74 7.14
C ASP A 56 4.10 -14.90 6.93
N LEU A 57 3.51 -14.95 5.72
CA LEU A 57 2.27 -14.21 5.43
C LEU A 57 1.16 -14.54 6.43
N ASN A 58 1.09 -15.77 6.93
CA ASN A 58 0.08 -16.21 7.88
C ASN A 58 0.29 -15.67 9.31
N ASP A 59 1.47 -15.12 9.63
CA ASP A 59 1.72 -14.44 10.91
C ASP A 59 0.97 -13.09 10.98
N VAL A 60 0.68 -12.50 9.82
CA VAL A 60 -0.01 -11.21 9.67
C VAL A 60 -1.44 -11.40 9.13
N PHE A 61 -1.62 -12.25 8.13
CA PHE A 61 -2.90 -12.53 7.49
C PHE A 61 -3.45 -13.87 7.98
N LYS A 62 -4.51 -13.85 8.80
CA LYS A 62 -5.20 -15.08 9.24
C LYS A 62 -5.61 -16.00 8.08
N ASN A 63 -5.99 -15.41 6.95
CA ASN A 63 -6.24 -16.12 5.70
C ASN A 63 -5.80 -15.23 4.53
N PHE A 64 -4.60 -15.52 4.02
CA PHE A 64 -4.02 -14.73 2.94
C PHE A 64 -4.82 -14.80 1.63
N ASP A 65 -5.36 -15.96 1.28
CA ASP A 65 -6.14 -16.12 0.03
C ASP A 65 -7.44 -15.32 0.08
N LEU A 66 -8.09 -15.29 1.24
CA LEU A 66 -9.26 -14.43 1.48
C LEU A 66 -8.88 -12.94 1.41
N ALA A 67 -7.73 -12.54 1.96
CA ALA A 67 -7.25 -11.16 1.86
C ALA A 67 -7.04 -10.74 0.40
N VAL A 68 -6.43 -11.60 -0.41
CA VAL A 68 -6.27 -11.40 -1.86
C VAL A 68 -7.62 -11.34 -2.57
N GLY A 69 -8.56 -12.21 -2.23
CA GLY A 69 -9.93 -12.20 -2.77
C GLY A 69 -10.68 -10.90 -2.46
N SER A 70 -10.55 -10.40 -1.24
CA SER A 70 -11.16 -9.14 -0.78
C SER A 70 -10.53 -7.91 -1.45
N TYR A 71 -9.20 -7.86 -1.55
CA TYR A 71 -8.47 -6.85 -2.32
C TYR A 71 -8.98 -6.80 -3.77
N ARG A 72 -8.99 -7.96 -4.44
CA ARG A 72 -9.46 -8.08 -5.81
C ARG A 72 -10.89 -7.60 -5.97
N ARG A 73 -11.77 -7.96 -5.03
CA ARG A 73 -13.16 -7.53 -5.03
C ARG A 73 -13.30 -6.01 -4.84
N ALA A 74 -12.49 -5.40 -3.99
CA ALA A 74 -12.47 -3.94 -3.80
C ALA A 74 -12.05 -3.24 -5.10
N VAL A 75 -10.89 -3.60 -5.65
CA VAL A 75 -10.36 -3.00 -6.88
C VAL A 75 -11.31 -3.19 -8.07
N SER A 76 -11.97 -4.37 -8.17
CA SER A 76 -12.98 -4.64 -9.21
C SER A 76 -14.16 -3.68 -9.22
N LYS A 77 -14.41 -2.96 -8.11
CA LYS A 77 -15.44 -1.92 -7.99
C LYS A 77 -14.88 -0.52 -8.11
N THR A 78 -13.69 -0.28 -7.56
CA THR A 78 -13.04 1.04 -7.56
C THR A 78 -12.68 1.46 -8.98
N ILE A 79 -12.05 0.58 -9.78
CA ILE A 79 -11.65 0.90 -11.16
C ILE A 79 -12.84 1.32 -12.04
N PRO A 80 -13.94 0.54 -12.17
CA PRO A 80 -15.14 0.98 -12.88
C PRO A 80 -15.75 2.29 -12.36
N THR A 81 -15.49 2.65 -11.10
CA THR A 81 -15.97 3.91 -10.54
C THR A 81 -15.09 5.06 -10.99
N ALA A 82 -13.77 4.92 -10.91
CA ALA A 82 -12.82 5.90 -11.43
C ALA A 82 -13.07 6.19 -12.92
N THR A 83 -13.27 5.15 -13.75
CA THR A 83 -13.56 5.35 -15.19
C THR A 83 -14.86 6.10 -15.45
N ARG A 84 -15.92 5.85 -14.66
CA ARG A 84 -17.19 6.59 -14.77
C ARG A 84 -17.05 8.05 -14.36
N VAL A 85 -16.29 8.32 -13.30
CA VAL A 85 -16.05 9.69 -12.82
C VAL A 85 -15.17 10.45 -13.81
N ALA A 86 -14.11 9.81 -14.32
CA ALA A 86 -13.23 10.35 -15.34
C ALA A 86 -14.02 10.75 -16.59
N TRP A 87 -14.87 9.85 -17.10
CA TRP A 87 -15.75 10.21 -18.21
C TRP A 87 -16.63 11.41 -17.88
N ALA A 88 -17.36 11.37 -16.76
CA ALA A 88 -18.30 12.43 -16.39
C ALA A 88 -17.67 13.81 -16.19
N GLN A 89 -16.42 13.88 -15.75
CA GLN A 89 -15.74 15.13 -15.39
C GLN A 89 -14.73 15.62 -16.44
N LYS A 90 -14.21 14.72 -17.29
CA LYS A 90 -13.08 14.98 -18.19
C LYS A 90 -13.32 14.49 -19.63
N THR A 91 -14.58 14.38 -20.08
CA THR A 91 -14.93 13.90 -21.44
C THR A 91 -14.16 14.66 -22.53
N ASP A 92 -14.11 15.99 -22.46
CA ASP A 92 -13.45 16.79 -23.51
C ASP A 92 -11.96 16.48 -23.62
N GLU A 93 -11.27 16.31 -22.49
CA GLU A 93 -9.85 15.94 -22.47
C GLU A 93 -9.63 14.52 -23.00
N ILE A 94 -10.52 13.58 -22.67
CA ILE A 94 -10.49 12.21 -23.17
C ILE A 94 -10.68 12.19 -24.69
N GLN A 95 -11.67 12.91 -25.20
CA GLN A 95 -11.96 12.98 -26.64
C GLN A 95 -10.93 13.77 -27.42
N HIS A 96 -10.28 14.76 -26.81
CA HIS A 96 -9.14 15.43 -27.41
C HIS A 96 -7.94 14.51 -27.56
N SER A 97 -7.67 13.67 -26.55
CA SER A 97 -6.56 12.71 -26.56
C SER A 97 -6.82 11.53 -27.51
N GLU A 98 -8.06 11.03 -27.53
CA GLU A 98 -8.50 9.95 -28.41
C GLU A 98 -9.80 10.35 -29.15
N PRO A 99 -9.68 11.00 -30.33
CA PRO A 99 -10.83 11.41 -31.12
C PRO A 99 -11.73 10.22 -31.49
N GLY A 100 -13.04 10.36 -31.25
CA GLY A 100 -14.02 9.29 -31.49
C GLY A 100 -14.17 8.30 -30.32
N MET A 101 -13.50 8.53 -29.19
CA MET A 101 -13.76 7.78 -27.96
C MET A 101 -15.23 7.93 -27.52
N THR A 102 -15.87 6.81 -27.19
CA THR A 102 -17.23 6.77 -26.68
C THR A 102 -17.25 6.27 -25.25
N ARG A 103 -18.32 6.59 -24.52
CA ARG A 103 -18.49 6.19 -23.13
C ARG A 103 -18.42 4.68 -22.94
N GLU A 104 -19.02 3.93 -23.86
CA GLU A 104 -19.09 2.46 -23.83
C GLU A 104 -17.71 1.82 -24.02
N ARG A 105 -16.83 2.49 -24.78
CA ARG A 105 -15.46 2.03 -25.01
C ARG A 105 -14.50 2.46 -23.89
N PHE A 106 -14.78 3.59 -23.24
CA PHE A 106 -13.93 4.14 -22.18
C PHE A 106 -14.25 3.57 -20.79
N VAL A 107 -15.53 3.44 -20.45
CA VAL A 107 -15.95 3.01 -19.11
C VAL A 107 -15.75 1.51 -18.96
N TYR A 108 -14.75 1.12 -18.16
CA TYR A 108 -14.56 -0.27 -17.79
C TYR A 108 -15.76 -0.82 -17.01
N VAL A 109 -16.33 -1.93 -17.49
CA VAL A 109 -17.44 -2.63 -16.84
C VAL A 109 -17.02 -4.05 -16.49
N MET A 110 -16.88 -4.33 -15.19
CA MET A 110 -16.74 -5.69 -14.67
C MET A 110 -18.08 -6.17 -14.13
N SER A 111 -18.73 -7.09 -14.85
CA SER A 111 -19.97 -7.71 -14.36
C SER A 111 -19.66 -8.71 -13.23
N ARG A 112 -20.60 -8.84 -12.29
CA ARG A 112 -20.47 -9.80 -11.19
C ARG A 112 -20.28 -11.25 -11.69
N SER A 113 -20.98 -11.63 -12.75
CA SER A 113 -20.89 -12.97 -13.34
C SER A 113 -19.55 -13.21 -14.02
N SER A 114 -18.98 -12.20 -14.71
CA SER A 114 -17.62 -12.28 -15.26
C SER A 114 -16.58 -12.45 -14.15
N TYR A 115 -16.74 -11.67 -13.07
CA TYR A 115 -15.88 -11.77 -11.89
C TYR A 115 -15.93 -13.17 -11.25
N GLU A 116 -17.13 -13.66 -10.94
CA GLU A 116 -17.29 -14.96 -10.29
C GLU A 116 -16.81 -16.12 -11.18
N ARG A 117 -16.87 -15.98 -12.51
CA ARG A 117 -16.33 -16.96 -13.45
C ARG A 117 -14.81 -17.05 -13.39
N ASN A 118 -14.12 -15.91 -13.33
CA ASN A 118 -12.65 -15.86 -13.41
C ASN A 118 -11.98 -16.09 -12.05
N TRP A 119 -12.60 -15.65 -10.95
CA TRP A 119 -11.96 -15.65 -9.63
C TRP A 119 -12.76 -16.40 -8.55
N GLY A 120 -13.87 -17.03 -8.92
CA GLY A 120 -14.70 -17.78 -8.00
C GLY A 120 -15.47 -16.90 -7.00
N LYS A 121 -16.01 -17.53 -5.97
CA LYS A 121 -16.81 -16.90 -4.90
C LYS A 121 -16.07 -16.78 -3.56
N GLN A 122 -14.76 -17.06 -3.55
CA GLN A 122 -13.93 -16.96 -2.34
C GLN A 122 -13.60 -15.50 -1.99
N TYR A 123 -14.67 -14.76 -1.72
CA TYR A 123 -14.72 -13.44 -1.12
C TYR A 123 -16.00 -13.51 -0.27
N ASP A 124 -15.89 -13.83 1.02
CA ASP A 124 -17.07 -14.20 1.80
C ASP A 124 -17.49 -13.17 2.86
N LYS A 125 -18.75 -13.33 3.26
CA LYS A 125 -19.62 -12.55 4.16
C LYS A 125 -19.03 -12.08 5.51
N PRO A 126 -19.68 -11.12 6.22
CA PRO A 126 -19.16 -10.33 7.33
C PRO A 126 -18.34 -11.09 8.39
N THR A 127 -17.04 -10.83 8.46
CA THR A 127 -16.09 -11.24 9.50
C THR A 127 -15.21 -10.05 9.92
N ALA A 128 -14.24 -10.22 10.83
CA ALA A 128 -13.35 -9.14 11.26
C ALA A 128 -12.59 -8.46 10.08
N ALA A 129 -12.40 -9.16 8.95
CA ALA A 129 -11.85 -8.59 7.72
C ALA A 129 -12.84 -7.65 6.99
N ASP A 130 -14.15 -7.80 7.21
CA ASP A 130 -15.17 -6.86 6.74
C ASP A 130 -15.15 -5.55 7.52
N HIS A 131 -14.55 -5.48 8.70
CA HIS A 131 -14.28 -4.18 9.31
C HIS A 131 -13.17 -3.44 8.55
N MET A 132 -12.15 -4.13 8.04
CA MET A 132 -11.11 -3.53 7.21
C MET A 132 -11.64 -3.15 5.82
N LEU A 133 -12.40 -4.04 5.17
CA LEU A 133 -13.04 -3.77 3.88
C LEU A 133 -14.13 -2.69 4.00
N ALA A 134 -14.96 -2.72 5.06
CA ALA A 134 -15.93 -1.67 5.32
C ALA A 134 -15.26 -0.36 5.74
N PHE A 135 -14.11 -0.39 6.42
CA PHE A 135 -13.30 0.80 6.69
C PHE A 135 -12.80 1.41 5.38
N LEU A 136 -12.15 0.63 4.51
CA LEU A 136 -11.71 1.10 3.19
C LEU A 136 -12.89 1.59 2.32
N LEU A 137 -14.02 0.86 2.31
CA LEU A 137 -15.22 1.25 1.55
C LEU A 137 -15.99 2.42 2.17
N ARG A 138 -15.87 2.69 3.47
CA ARG A 138 -16.48 3.84 4.17
C ARG A 138 -15.66 5.11 4.01
N LEU A 139 -14.37 4.96 3.73
CA LEU A 139 -13.47 6.06 3.41
C LEU A 139 -13.56 6.47 1.93
N ILE A 140 -13.98 5.56 1.04
CA ILE A 140 -14.39 5.94 -0.32
C ILE A 140 -15.75 6.65 -0.24
N PRO A 141 -15.91 7.86 -0.81
CA PRO A 141 -17.14 8.62 -0.70
C PRO A 141 -18.34 7.83 -1.26
N PRO A 142 -19.52 7.85 -0.59
CA PRO A 142 -20.66 7.03 -0.98
C PRO A 142 -21.11 7.32 -2.42
N ILE A 143 -21.04 6.30 -3.27
CA ILE A 143 -21.23 6.37 -4.71
C ILE A 143 -22.73 6.40 -5.05
N GLY A 144 -23.21 7.54 -5.56
CA GLY A 144 -24.56 7.74 -6.07
C GLY A 144 -24.61 8.91 -7.06
N LYS A 145 -25.68 8.99 -7.87
CA LYS A 145 -25.83 9.96 -8.98
C LYS A 145 -25.58 11.43 -8.62
N LEU A 146 -25.68 11.80 -7.34
CA LEU A 146 -25.56 13.18 -6.85
C LEU A 146 -24.30 13.43 -5.98
N LYS A 147 -23.59 12.39 -5.54
CA LYS A 147 -22.44 12.53 -4.61
C LYS A 147 -21.07 12.49 -5.31
N ALA A 148 -20.96 11.81 -6.44
CA ALA A 148 -19.78 11.90 -7.31
C ALA A 148 -19.54 13.33 -7.83
N LEU A 149 -20.56 14.20 -7.80
CA LEU A 149 -20.47 15.63 -8.12
C LEU A 149 -19.90 16.49 -6.97
N LYS A 150 -19.86 15.98 -5.73
CA LYS A 150 -19.24 16.66 -4.59
C LYS A 150 -17.75 16.32 -4.44
N PHE A 151 -17.27 15.34 -5.21
CA PHE A 151 -15.89 14.94 -5.28
C PHE A 151 -15.03 16.09 -5.83
N LYS A 152 -13.95 16.45 -5.13
CA LYS A 152 -13.07 17.53 -5.55
C LYS A 152 -11.98 16.95 -6.43
N MET A 153 -12.06 17.21 -7.73
CA MET A 153 -10.96 16.93 -8.64
C MET A 153 -9.74 17.77 -8.26
N PRO A 154 -8.51 17.27 -8.47
CA PRO A 154 -7.31 18.07 -8.31
C PRO A 154 -7.36 19.32 -9.20
N THR A 155 -6.86 20.45 -8.69
CA THR A 155 -6.75 21.70 -9.46
C THR A 155 -5.66 21.58 -10.54
N PRO A 156 -5.63 22.48 -11.55
CA PRO A 156 -4.56 22.47 -12.56
C PRO A 156 -3.14 22.53 -11.98
N GLU A 157 -2.95 23.27 -10.87
CA GLU A 157 -1.66 23.34 -10.17
C GLU A 157 -1.30 21.99 -9.54
N THR A 158 -2.28 21.33 -8.91
CA THR A 158 -2.10 20.00 -8.32
C THR A 158 -1.86 18.94 -9.40
N GLU A 159 -2.56 19.02 -10.53
CA GLU A 159 -2.30 18.18 -11.71
C GLU A 159 -0.85 18.33 -12.22
N LYS A 160 -0.34 19.58 -12.25
CA LYS A 160 1.06 19.84 -12.66
C LYS A 160 2.05 19.20 -11.68
N LEU A 161 1.79 19.30 -10.37
CA LEU A 161 2.62 18.65 -9.35
C LEU A 161 2.57 17.12 -9.46
N PHE A 162 1.40 16.57 -9.76
CA PHE A 162 1.18 15.14 -9.99
C PHE A 162 1.95 14.65 -11.22
N ARG A 163 1.87 15.32 -12.37
CA ARG A 163 2.68 14.95 -13.56
C ARG A 163 4.18 15.00 -13.25
N ALA A 164 4.62 16.07 -12.59
CA ALA A 164 6.02 16.20 -12.19
C ALA A 164 6.47 15.12 -11.20
N SER A 165 5.56 14.49 -10.43
CA SER A 165 5.93 13.37 -9.56
C SER A 165 6.22 12.11 -10.36
N PHE A 166 5.49 11.81 -11.45
CA PHE A 166 5.84 10.69 -12.35
C PHE A 166 7.20 10.88 -12.98
N ASP A 167 7.48 12.06 -13.52
CA ASP A 167 8.79 12.35 -14.14
C ASP A 167 9.93 12.11 -13.15
N ARG A 168 9.76 12.56 -11.90
CA ARG A 168 10.73 12.32 -10.83
C ARG A 168 10.84 10.83 -10.46
N SER A 169 9.72 10.13 -10.38
CA SER A 169 9.68 8.70 -10.03
C SER A 169 10.36 7.84 -11.09
N VAL A 170 10.10 8.09 -12.38
CA VAL A 170 10.76 7.40 -13.50
C VAL A 170 12.26 7.68 -13.48
N LYS A 171 12.66 8.94 -13.38
CA LYS A 171 14.08 9.31 -13.31
C LYS A 171 14.79 8.64 -12.12
N ARG A 172 14.20 8.69 -10.93
CA ARG A 172 14.76 8.04 -9.73
C ARG A 172 14.83 6.54 -9.91
N TYR A 173 13.84 5.91 -10.53
CA TYR A 173 13.87 4.48 -10.83
C TYR A 173 15.01 4.12 -11.79
N GLU A 174 15.18 4.85 -12.90
CA GLU A 174 16.30 4.65 -13.82
C GLU A 174 17.67 4.81 -13.14
N GLU A 175 17.81 5.81 -12.28
CA GLU A 175 19.03 6.01 -11.47
C GLU A 175 19.28 4.80 -10.56
N ARG A 176 18.26 4.28 -9.87
CA ARG A 176 18.38 3.10 -9.01
C ARG A 176 18.71 1.82 -9.79
N VAL A 177 18.20 1.65 -11.00
CA VAL A 177 18.58 0.53 -11.87
C VAL A 177 20.08 0.64 -12.23
N ARG A 178 20.57 1.84 -12.58
CA ARG A 178 22.01 2.04 -12.83
C ARG A 178 22.85 1.83 -11.58
N ASP A 179 22.38 2.25 -10.40
CA ASP A 179 23.08 2.01 -9.12
C ASP A 179 23.20 0.50 -8.84
N MET A 180 22.15 -0.25 -9.14
CA MET A 180 22.13 -1.72 -9.03
C MET A 180 23.17 -2.36 -9.96
N GLU A 181 23.25 -1.93 -11.22
CA GLU A 181 24.27 -2.41 -12.17
C GLU A 181 25.70 -2.15 -11.67
N ARG A 182 25.91 -1.02 -10.97
CA ARG A 182 27.20 -0.67 -10.35
C ARG A 182 27.42 -1.29 -8.97
N HIS A 183 26.49 -2.11 -8.48
CA HIS A 183 26.52 -2.71 -7.14
C HIS A 183 26.59 -1.67 -6.00
N ASP A 184 26.02 -0.47 -6.19
CA ASP A 184 25.93 0.63 -5.20
C ASP A 184 24.46 1.03 -4.94
N LEU A 185 23.52 0.10 -5.12
CA LEU A 185 22.11 0.34 -4.85
C LEU A 185 21.88 0.60 -3.36
N LYS A 186 21.38 1.79 -3.05
CA LYS A 186 20.94 2.17 -1.69
C LYS A 186 19.45 2.44 -1.69
N LEU A 187 18.72 1.64 -0.92
CA LEU A 187 17.29 1.80 -0.69
C LEU A 187 17.08 2.33 0.73
N GLU A 188 16.53 3.52 0.82
CA GLU A 188 16.17 4.14 2.11
C GLU A 188 14.78 3.65 2.52
N ASN A 189 14.59 3.35 3.81
CA ASN A 189 13.29 3.05 4.38
C ASN A 189 12.48 4.35 4.57
N MET A 190 12.04 4.93 3.46
CA MET A 190 11.24 6.15 3.47
C MET A 190 9.80 5.85 3.84
N ASN A 191 9.22 6.73 4.65
CA ASN A 191 7.80 6.71 4.95
C ASN A 191 7.00 7.15 3.72
N TYR A 192 6.08 6.30 3.26
CA TYR A 192 5.33 6.56 2.03
C TYR A 192 4.35 7.73 2.12
N ASP A 193 3.91 8.10 3.32
CA ASP A 193 2.94 9.19 3.50
C ASP A 193 3.61 10.58 3.49
N VAL A 194 4.87 10.66 3.95
CA VAL A 194 5.65 11.92 3.99
C VAL A 194 6.77 11.99 2.95
N GLY A 195 7.17 10.88 2.35
CA GLY A 195 8.20 10.79 1.32
C GLY A 195 9.65 10.96 1.81
N VAL A 196 9.89 10.82 3.10
CA VAL A 196 11.20 10.96 3.76
C VAL A 196 11.39 9.87 4.82
N VAL A 197 12.62 9.63 5.28
CA VAL A 197 12.88 8.76 6.43
C VAL A 197 12.28 9.39 7.69
N THR A 198 11.57 8.59 8.48
CA THR A 198 11.00 8.99 9.78
C THR A 198 11.69 8.23 10.90
N HIS A 199 12.09 8.95 11.95
CA HIS A 199 12.60 8.38 13.18
C HIS A 199 11.47 8.15 14.19
N ALA A 200 11.72 7.31 15.19
CA ALA A 200 10.75 7.01 16.23
C ALA A 200 10.22 8.29 16.91
N GLY A 201 8.90 8.37 17.10
CA GLY A 201 8.20 9.53 17.64
C GLY A 201 7.89 10.65 16.63
N GLN A 202 8.37 10.58 15.39
CA GLN A 202 8.06 11.60 14.36
C GLN A 202 6.78 11.31 13.60
N TYR A 203 6.39 10.05 13.46
CA TYR A 203 5.18 9.66 12.74
C TYR A 203 4.53 8.45 13.43
N ARG A 204 3.34 8.66 14.00
CA ARG A 204 2.78 7.70 14.96
C ARG A 204 2.41 6.37 14.30
N LEU A 205 1.95 6.35 13.05
CA LEU A 205 1.64 5.07 12.39
C LEU A 205 2.88 4.20 12.15
N ASP A 206 4.05 4.81 11.90
CA ASP A 206 5.32 4.09 11.74
C ASP A 206 5.76 3.48 13.08
N ASP A 207 5.69 4.25 14.18
CA ASP A 207 5.93 3.72 15.53
C ASP A 207 5.05 2.49 15.83
N ASN A 208 3.78 2.55 15.45
CA ASN A 208 2.84 1.45 15.68
C ASN A 208 3.17 0.22 14.82
N VAL A 209 3.57 0.40 13.56
CA VAL A 209 3.91 -0.70 12.65
C VAL A 209 5.23 -1.35 13.06
N GLN A 210 6.25 -0.56 13.41
CA GLN A 210 7.53 -1.06 13.89
C GLN A 210 7.38 -1.85 15.20
N ALA A 211 6.58 -1.33 16.14
CA ALA A 211 6.28 -2.05 17.38
C ALA A 211 5.47 -3.33 17.14
N TYR A 212 4.50 -3.30 16.21
CA TYR A 212 3.73 -4.48 15.83
C TYR A 212 4.63 -5.55 15.22
N TRP A 213 5.56 -5.16 14.35
CA TRP A 213 6.53 -6.05 13.73
C TRP A 213 7.45 -6.70 14.77
N LEU A 214 8.00 -5.90 15.70
CA LEU A 214 8.79 -6.41 16.82
C LEU A 214 8.01 -7.46 17.63
N ASN A 215 6.77 -7.15 17.99
CA ASN A 215 5.92 -8.08 18.73
C ASN A 215 5.70 -9.40 17.97
N LYS A 216 5.51 -9.35 16.64
CA LYS A 216 5.36 -10.55 15.82
C LYS A 216 6.61 -11.42 15.76
N LEU A 217 7.79 -10.81 15.82
CA LEU A 217 9.04 -11.55 15.93
C LEU A 217 9.21 -12.14 17.34
N ALA A 218 8.84 -11.39 18.39
CA ALA A 218 8.88 -11.85 19.78
C ALA A 218 7.96 -13.05 20.03
N GLU A 219 6.75 -13.07 19.44
CA GLU A 219 5.83 -14.23 19.45
C GLU A 219 6.49 -15.51 18.90
N LYS A 220 7.53 -15.38 18.06
CA LYS A 220 8.32 -16.46 17.47
C LYS A 220 9.70 -16.61 18.13
N ASN A 221 9.89 -16.02 19.31
CA ASN A 221 11.16 -15.97 20.04
C ASN A 221 12.33 -15.51 19.15
N PHE A 222 12.08 -14.56 18.24
CA PHE A 222 13.08 -14.04 17.30
C PHE A 222 13.78 -15.10 16.42
N SER A 223 13.24 -16.33 16.34
CA SER A 223 13.85 -17.46 15.63
C SER A 223 14.04 -17.25 14.12
N THR A 224 13.34 -16.26 13.56
CA THR A 224 13.40 -15.87 12.14
C THR A 224 14.01 -14.48 11.94
N SER A 225 14.49 -13.82 12.99
CA SER A 225 15.14 -12.52 12.91
C SER A 225 16.54 -12.64 12.31
N THR A 226 16.78 -11.87 11.25
CA THR A 226 18.12 -11.74 10.65
C THR A 226 18.89 -10.60 11.31
N PRO A 227 20.23 -10.54 11.14
CA PRO A 227 21.03 -9.41 11.62
C PRO A 227 20.52 -8.06 11.10
N GLN A 228 20.03 -7.98 9.86
CA GLN A 228 19.51 -6.77 9.24
C GLN A 228 18.22 -6.31 9.90
N ILE A 229 17.29 -7.23 10.17
CA ILE A 229 16.04 -6.95 10.89
C ILE A 229 16.34 -6.40 12.29
N ARG A 230 17.31 -7.02 12.98
CA ARG A 230 17.72 -6.55 14.30
C ARG A 230 18.32 -5.15 14.26
N VAL A 231 19.18 -4.86 13.29
CA VAL A 231 19.76 -3.51 13.10
C VAL A 231 18.67 -2.49 12.83
N GLU A 232 17.70 -2.80 11.97
CA GLU A 232 16.57 -1.91 11.67
C GLU A 232 15.74 -1.60 12.92
N LEU A 233 15.25 -2.62 13.63
CA LEU A 233 14.36 -2.44 14.79
C LEU A 233 15.07 -1.73 15.96
N LEU A 234 16.32 -2.12 16.26
CA LEU A 234 17.09 -1.47 17.32
C LEU A 234 17.52 -0.05 16.91
N GLY A 235 17.79 0.19 15.64
CA GLY A 235 18.13 1.51 15.10
C GLY A 235 16.94 2.46 15.11
N TYR A 236 15.75 1.98 14.73
CA TYR A 236 14.52 2.76 14.79
C TYR A 236 14.23 3.22 16.22
N PHE A 237 14.29 2.30 17.19
CA PHE A 237 14.07 2.57 18.62
C PHE A 237 15.36 2.87 19.42
N HIS A 238 16.37 3.50 18.79
CA HIS A 238 17.63 3.81 19.47
C HIS A 238 17.47 4.87 20.58
N ASP A 239 16.61 5.87 20.35
CA ASP A 239 16.28 6.92 21.31
C ASP A 239 14.91 6.63 21.94
N LEU A 240 14.94 5.97 23.11
CA LEU A 240 13.74 5.69 23.88
C LEU A 240 13.20 6.92 24.61
N ASP A 241 13.89 8.07 24.62
CA ASP A 241 13.41 9.33 25.20
C ASP A 241 12.55 10.14 24.21
N ALA A 242 12.67 9.85 22.91
CA ALA A 242 11.82 10.40 21.86
C ALA A 242 10.30 10.27 22.17
N PRO A 243 9.44 11.12 21.61
CA PRO A 243 8.00 11.12 21.85
C PRO A 243 7.27 9.97 21.12
N ILE A 244 7.78 8.75 21.27
CA ILE A 244 7.26 7.52 20.65
C ILE A 244 5.79 7.33 21.02
N ALA A 245 4.96 7.11 20.01
CA ALA A 245 3.51 7.08 20.17
C ALA A 245 3.00 6.08 21.23
N LEU A 246 3.71 4.95 21.39
CA LEU A 246 3.34 3.90 22.33
C LEU A 246 3.47 4.32 23.80
N LYS A 247 4.25 5.36 24.13
CA LYS A 247 4.40 5.86 25.51
C LYS A 247 3.08 6.29 26.16
N LYS A 248 2.07 6.60 25.35
CA LYS A 248 0.72 6.95 25.83
C LYS A 248 -0.02 5.75 26.44
N ASP A 249 0.43 4.52 26.17
CA ASP A 249 -0.12 3.28 26.71
C ASP A 249 0.99 2.53 27.46
N HIS A 250 0.94 2.59 28.79
CA HIS A 250 1.99 2.02 29.65
C HIS A 250 2.20 0.52 29.40
N LYS A 251 1.14 -0.23 29.10
CA LYS A 251 1.26 -1.68 28.86
C LYS A 251 2.03 -1.92 27.57
N ARG A 252 1.62 -1.27 26.48
CA ARG A 252 2.26 -1.41 25.17
C ARG A 252 3.70 -0.88 25.19
N TRP A 253 3.96 0.19 25.95
CA TRP A 253 5.30 0.71 26.12
C TRP A 253 6.22 -0.26 26.86
N ASN A 254 5.77 -0.82 27.98
CA ASN A 254 6.56 -1.80 28.73
C ASN A 254 6.82 -3.07 27.92
N GLU A 255 5.84 -3.52 27.14
CA GLU A 255 5.98 -4.65 26.21
C GLU A 255 7.02 -4.36 25.12
N LEU A 256 6.96 -3.18 24.49
CA LEU A 256 7.97 -2.75 23.52
C LEU A 256 9.38 -2.77 24.11
N VAL A 257 9.57 -2.17 25.30
CA VAL A 257 10.89 -2.10 25.95
C VAL A 257 11.40 -3.51 26.29
N SER A 258 10.55 -4.39 26.84
CA SER A 258 10.91 -5.78 27.13
C SER A 258 11.37 -6.51 25.86
N GLN A 259 10.62 -6.38 24.77
CA GLN A 259 10.92 -7.04 23.50
C GLN A 259 12.21 -6.50 22.87
N LEU A 260 12.51 -5.21 23.04
CA LEU A 260 13.79 -4.64 22.61
C LEU A 260 14.96 -5.21 23.41
N ASP A 261 14.79 -5.42 24.72
CA ASP A 261 15.82 -6.05 25.57
C ASP A 261 16.04 -7.53 25.21
N GLU A 262 14.96 -8.28 24.97
CA GLU A 262 15.03 -9.65 24.46
C GLU A 262 15.75 -9.68 23.10
N LEU A 263 15.35 -8.82 22.16
CA LEU A 263 16.00 -8.71 20.86
C LEU A 263 17.48 -8.35 20.97
N ARG A 264 17.91 -7.57 21.99
CA ARG A 264 19.33 -7.28 22.26
C ARG A 264 20.08 -8.49 22.84
N ALA A 265 19.40 -9.31 23.64
CA ALA A 265 20.00 -10.48 24.26
C ALA A 265 20.19 -11.66 23.29
N GLU A 266 19.47 -11.67 22.16
CA GLU A 266 19.62 -12.71 21.14
C GLU A 266 21.09 -12.82 20.68
N PRO A 267 21.66 -14.04 20.58
CA PRO A 267 22.97 -14.22 19.99
C PRO A 267 22.91 -13.75 18.54
N ALA A 268 23.99 -13.12 18.05
CA ALA A 268 24.09 -12.80 16.63
C ALA A 268 24.07 -14.11 15.85
N ASN A 269 22.91 -14.49 15.30
CA ASN A 269 22.78 -15.67 14.47
C ASN A 269 23.62 -15.44 13.22
N VAL A 270 24.80 -16.07 13.18
CA VAL A 270 25.64 -16.15 12.00
C VAL A 270 24.94 -17.10 11.04
N VAL A 271 24.00 -16.58 10.25
CA VAL A 271 23.46 -17.34 9.13
C VAL A 271 24.58 -17.41 8.09
N ALA A 272 25.14 -18.60 7.90
CA ALA A 272 26.09 -18.90 6.85
C ALA A 272 25.50 -18.42 5.52
N SER A 273 26.18 -17.46 4.89
CA SER A 273 25.87 -16.96 3.57
C SER A 273 25.96 -18.10 2.56
N GLY A 274 24.81 -18.75 2.30
CA GLY A 274 24.64 -19.59 1.14
C GLY A 274 24.81 -18.73 -0.09
N GLN A 275 25.91 -18.94 -0.82
CA GLN A 275 26.15 -18.37 -2.14
C GLN A 275 24.93 -18.62 -3.03
N ARG A 276 24.35 -17.54 -3.56
CA ARG A 276 23.57 -17.53 -4.80
C ARG A 276 23.98 -16.32 -5.60
#